data_AF-A0A5D0GN80-F1
#
_entry.id   AF-A0A5D0GN80-F1
#
_cell.length_a   1.000
_cell.length_b   1.000
_cell.length_c   1.000
_cell.angle_alpha   90.00
_cell.angle_beta   90.00
_cell.angle_gamma   90.00
#
_symmetry.space_group_name_H-M   'P 1'
#
loop_
_entity.id
_entity.type
_entity.pdbx_description
1 polymer ?
#
loop_
_entity_poly.entity_id
_entity_poly.type
_entity_poly.pdbx_seq_one_letter_code
_entity_poly.pdbx_strand_id
1 'polypeptide(L)'
;MDITSEYWDTSKIKLAYSTEENFPIHIQFKDSNYVSPISRNKVVTSRYGWRKGRAHKGIDIDLITGDSLYAMFDGVVRFADYSSGHGRSVVIRHFNGLETVYAHLSRYGVKENDTVVAGSYLGKGGTSGNARGSHLHLEMTYQGIPVNPEYLLNFDNSNRVQANDIWITKAWTRPELHNSYRQSKLEIFSTKEEAIASMNRPTKVYIVKKGDTLSRISTRNNTSITAICKSNHLKYNSTLRIGQKLIIE
;
A
#
# COMPACT_ATOMS: atom_id res chain seq x y z
N MET A 1 -2.70 11.41 21.94
CA MET A 1 -3.05 9.99 21.75
C MET A 1 -1.80 9.19 22.06
N ASP A 2 -1.85 8.28 23.02
CA ASP A 2 -0.71 7.41 23.31
C ASP A 2 -0.67 6.30 22.26
N ILE A 3 0.19 6.49 21.24
CA ILE A 3 0.33 5.52 20.14
C ILE A 3 0.93 4.18 20.61
N THR A 4 1.47 4.11 21.82
CA THR A 4 2.08 2.91 22.42
C THR A 4 1.18 2.18 23.42
N SER A 5 -0.07 2.64 23.59
CA SER A 5 -1.01 2.03 24.54
C SER A 5 -1.75 0.83 23.94
N GLU A 6 -2.75 1.09 23.11
CA GLU A 6 -3.63 0.06 22.57
C GLU A 6 -2.96 -0.72 21.43
N TYR A 7 -3.11 -2.04 21.48
CA TYR A 7 -2.56 -2.98 20.49
C TYR A 7 -1.05 -2.73 20.24
N TRP A 8 -0.28 -2.41 21.29
CA TRP A 8 1.18 -2.31 21.21
C TRP A 8 1.82 -3.67 21.45
N ASP A 9 2.22 -4.32 20.36
CA ASP A 9 2.93 -5.60 20.39
C ASP A 9 4.16 -5.48 19.49
N THR A 10 5.33 -5.72 20.08
CA THR A 10 6.64 -5.58 19.44
C THR A 10 7.15 -6.89 18.84
N SER A 11 6.45 -8.00 19.05
CA SER A 11 6.84 -9.35 18.63
C SER A 11 6.33 -9.74 17.24
N LYS A 12 5.32 -9.04 16.73
CA LYS A 12 4.66 -9.36 15.45
C LYS A 12 4.72 -8.19 14.49
N ILE A 13 5.12 -8.45 13.25
CA ILE A 13 5.08 -7.43 12.20
C ILE A 13 3.64 -6.97 11.90
N LYS A 14 2.66 -7.87 11.97
CA LYS A 14 1.24 -7.59 11.69
C LYS A 14 0.41 -7.85 12.93
N LEU A 15 -0.45 -6.89 13.23
CA LEU A 15 -1.33 -6.94 14.39
C LEU A 15 -2.77 -7.20 13.97
N ALA A 16 -3.48 -7.95 14.80
CA ALA A 16 -4.92 -8.09 14.70
C ALA A 16 -5.55 -6.98 15.56
N TYR A 17 -6.22 -6.05 14.91
CA TYR A 17 -7.04 -5.04 15.57
C TYR A 17 -8.46 -5.59 15.69
N SER A 18 -9.11 -5.40 16.84
CA SER A 18 -10.48 -5.91 17.06
C SER A 18 -11.57 -4.91 16.65
N THR A 19 -11.23 -3.88 15.88
CA THR A 19 -12.15 -2.85 15.41
C THR A 19 -12.88 -3.30 14.16
N GLU A 20 -14.21 -3.13 14.12
CA GLU A 20 -14.97 -3.26 12.87
C GLU A 20 -14.44 -2.26 11.83
N GLU A 21 -14.22 -2.73 10.59
CA GLU A 21 -13.70 -1.90 9.49
C GLU A 21 -14.76 -0.88 9.01
N ASN A 22 -14.92 0.21 9.76
CA ASN A 22 -15.87 1.27 9.45
C ASN A 22 -15.26 2.27 8.46
N PHE A 23 -15.51 2.05 7.16
CA PHE A 23 -15.14 2.98 6.09
C PHE A 23 -16.19 4.11 5.91
N PRO A 24 -15.78 5.33 5.54
CA PRO A 24 -14.40 5.74 5.26
C PRO A 24 -13.60 6.06 6.53
N ILE A 25 -12.30 5.79 6.49
CA ILE A 25 -11.37 6.03 7.61
C ILE A 25 -10.70 7.40 7.40
N HIS A 26 -10.79 8.29 8.39
CA HIS A 26 -10.10 9.58 8.35
C HIS A 26 -8.67 9.45 8.83
N ILE A 27 -7.74 10.02 8.08
CA ILE A 27 -6.36 10.21 8.49
C ILE A 27 -5.93 11.64 8.21
N GLN A 28 -5.18 12.22 9.16
CA GLN A 28 -4.64 13.56 9.05
C GLN A 28 -3.11 13.53 9.00
N PHE A 29 -2.54 14.30 8.08
CA PHE A 29 -1.11 14.58 7.98
C PHE A 29 -0.85 16.00 8.43
N LYS A 30 0.17 16.17 9.29
CA LYS A 30 0.59 17.48 9.79
C LYS A 30 1.27 18.31 8.70
N ASP A 31 2.11 17.65 7.92
CA ASP A 31 2.96 18.28 6.92
C ASP A 31 2.53 17.85 5.52
N SER A 32 2.65 18.76 4.54
CA SER A 32 2.32 18.47 3.15
C SER A 32 3.41 17.67 2.41
N ASN A 33 4.54 17.44 3.05
CA ASN A 33 5.66 16.66 2.53
C ASN A 33 6.10 15.60 3.54
N TYR A 34 6.67 14.50 3.05
CA TYR A 34 7.28 13.45 3.86
C TYR A 34 8.78 13.35 3.57
N VAL A 35 9.55 12.71 4.44
CA VAL A 35 10.97 12.45 4.20
C VAL A 35 11.13 11.20 3.34
N SER A 36 11.90 11.29 2.26
CA SER A 36 12.16 10.13 1.39
C SER A 36 12.73 8.95 2.21
N PRO A 37 12.19 7.72 2.07
CA PRO A 37 12.68 6.55 2.80
C PRO A 37 14.08 6.10 2.36
N ILE A 38 14.59 6.63 1.26
CA ILE A 38 15.92 6.34 0.69
C ILE A 38 16.56 7.64 0.19
N SER A 39 17.90 7.69 0.16
CA SER A 39 18.65 8.88 -0.30
C SER A 39 18.64 9.09 -1.81
N ARG A 40 18.30 8.06 -2.60
CA ARG A 40 18.29 8.13 -4.07
C ARG A 40 16.92 8.42 -4.65
N ASN A 41 16.87 8.70 -5.95
CA ASN A 41 15.62 8.83 -6.68
C ASN A 41 14.81 7.53 -6.56
N LYS A 42 13.54 7.67 -6.19
CA LYS A 42 12.65 6.53 -5.99
C LYS A 42 12.16 6.03 -7.34
N VAL A 43 12.40 4.76 -7.62
CA VAL A 43 11.84 4.06 -8.77
C VAL A 43 10.92 2.96 -8.25
N VAL A 44 9.61 3.13 -8.41
CA VAL A 44 8.62 2.12 -8.00
C VAL A 44 8.61 0.99 -9.03
N THR A 45 9.21 -0.15 -8.67
CA THR A 45 9.38 -1.33 -9.54
C THR A 45 8.18 -2.27 -9.48
N SER A 46 7.47 -2.31 -8.34
CA SER A 46 6.19 -3.01 -8.21
C SER A 46 5.23 -2.21 -7.34
N ARG A 47 3.98 -2.09 -7.76
CA ARG A 47 2.96 -1.34 -7.05
C ARG A 47 2.09 -2.23 -6.18
N TYR A 48 1.32 -1.59 -5.31
CA TYR A 48 0.25 -2.25 -4.57
C TYR A 48 -0.74 -2.89 -5.56
N GLY A 49 -1.17 -4.11 -5.26
CA GLY A 49 -2.16 -4.79 -6.09
C GLY A 49 -1.93 -6.29 -6.25
N TRP A 50 -2.75 -6.93 -7.07
CA TRP A 50 -2.68 -8.37 -7.26
C TRP A 50 -1.56 -8.79 -8.22
N ARG A 51 -0.69 -9.71 -7.81
CA ARG A 51 0.39 -10.25 -8.66
C ARG A 51 0.65 -11.73 -8.40
N LYS A 52 0.76 -12.52 -9.48
CA LYS A 52 1.14 -13.95 -9.42
C LYS A 52 0.33 -14.76 -8.39
N GLY A 53 -0.98 -14.52 -8.32
CA GLY A 53 -1.88 -15.24 -7.41
C GLY A 53 -1.84 -14.77 -5.94
N ARG A 54 -1.06 -13.73 -5.60
CA ARG A 54 -1.00 -13.16 -4.25
C ARG A 54 -1.22 -11.65 -4.25
N ALA A 55 -1.78 -11.14 -3.16
CA ALA A 55 -1.85 -9.70 -2.91
C ALA A 55 -0.45 -9.13 -2.61
N HIS A 56 -0.10 -8.04 -3.27
CA HIS A 56 1.00 -7.17 -2.89
C HIS A 56 0.46 -6.02 -2.05
N LYS A 57 0.76 -6.03 -0.74
CA LYS A 57 0.17 -5.11 0.26
C LYS A 57 0.97 -3.82 0.46
N GLY A 58 1.90 -3.54 -0.44
CA GLY A 58 2.79 -2.40 -0.41
C GLY A 58 3.33 -2.08 -1.79
N ILE A 59 4.36 -1.25 -1.85
CA ILE A 59 5.13 -0.97 -3.06
C ILE A 59 6.56 -1.45 -2.91
N ASP A 60 7.17 -1.86 -4.02
CA ASP A 60 8.58 -2.22 -4.12
C ASP A 60 9.31 -1.01 -4.76
N ILE A 61 10.26 -0.42 -4.03
CA ILE A 61 11.10 0.69 -4.49
C ILE A 61 12.51 0.16 -4.75
N ASP A 62 13.07 0.50 -5.91
CA ASP A 62 14.43 0.11 -6.28
C ASP A 62 15.48 0.55 -5.25
N LEU A 63 16.40 -0.35 -4.93
CA LEU A 63 17.41 -0.18 -3.90
C LEU A 63 18.65 -1.00 -4.25
N ILE A 64 19.84 -0.50 -3.91
CA ILE A 64 21.07 -1.31 -3.90
C ILE A 64 21.33 -1.74 -2.46
N THR A 65 21.59 -3.02 -2.24
CA THR A 65 21.89 -3.57 -0.91
C THR A 65 22.94 -2.72 -0.22
N GLY A 66 22.64 -2.24 1.00
CA GLY A 66 23.51 -1.32 1.74
C GLY A 66 23.13 0.17 1.62
N ASP A 67 22.12 0.51 0.83
CA ASP A 67 21.52 1.84 0.90
C ASP A 67 20.89 2.07 2.28
N SER A 68 21.04 3.29 2.79
CA SER A 68 20.41 3.69 4.05
C SER A 68 18.91 3.88 3.87
N LEU A 69 18.15 3.40 4.87
CA LEU A 69 16.72 3.63 5.01
C LEU A 69 16.43 4.66 6.09
N TYR A 70 15.37 5.46 5.89
CA TYR A 70 14.98 6.53 6.80
C TYR A 70 13.48 6.50 7.15
N ALA A 71 13.15 6.97 8.35
CA ALA A 71 11.77 7.18 8.78
C ALA A 71 11.11 8.25 7.90
N MET A 72 9.91 7.96 7.38
CA MET A 72 9.18 8.90 6.52
C MET A 72 8.45 9.98 7.33
N PHE A 73 8.06 9.63 8.55
CA PHE A 73 7.34 10.48 9.50
C PHE A 73 7.81 10.19 10.93
N ASP A 74 7.52 11.11 11.84
CA ASP A 74 7.75 10.95 13.28
C ASP A 74 6.93 9.78 13.84
N GLY A 75 7.47 9.08 14.84
CA GLY A 75 6.75 7.99 15.48
C GLY A 75 7.61 7.20 16.44
N VAL A 76 7.13 6.01 16.78
CA VAL A 76 7.83 5.06 17.65
C VAL A 76 7.98 3.74 16.91
N VAL A 77 9.17 3.16 16.96
CA VAL A 77 9.48 1.86 16.38
C VAL A 77 8.70 0.80 17.16
N ARG A 78 7.68 0.21 16.52
CA ARG A 78 6.89 -0.85 17.12
C ARG A 78 7.57 -2.20 16.99
N PHE A 79 8.16 -2.50 15.83
CA PHE A 79 8.74 -3.80 15.54
C PHE A 79 10.08 -3.61 14.84
N ALA A 80 11.12 -4.31 15.28
CA ALA A 80 12.46 -4.27 14.68
C ALA A 80 13.09 -5.67 14.73
N ASP A 81 12.45 -6.64 14.09
CA ASP A 81 12.89 -8.03 14.12
C ASP A 81 12.64 -8.74 12.77
N TYR A 82 12.99 -10.02 12.70
CA TYR A 82 12.84 -10.86 11.54
C TYR A 82 11.44 -11.46 11.49
N SER A 83 10.72 -11.23 10.40
CA SER A 83 9.46 -11.92 10.10
C SER A 83 9.61 -12.82 8.88
N SER A 84 8.98 -13.99 8.92
CA SER A 84 8.83 -14.81 7.71
C SER A 84 8.13 -14.01 6.61
N GLY A 85 8.59 -14.15 5.36
CA GLY A 85 8.13 -13.36 4.23
C GLY A 85 8.81 -11.99 4.11
N HIS A 86 8.64 -11.10 5.10
CA HIS A 86 9.19 -9.73 5.08
C HIS A 86 10.69 -9.66 5.37
N GLY A 87 11.26 -10.69 5.98
CA GLY A 87 12.66 -10.69 6.41
C GLY A 87 12.87 -9.74 7.58
N ARG A 88 14.08 -9.18 7.65
CA ARG A 88 14.40 -8.13 8.62
C ARG A 88 13.54 -6.92 8.31
N SER A 89 12.72 -6.50 9.28
CA SER A 89 11.76 -5.42 9.06
C SER A 89 11.73 -4.46 10.21
N VAL A 90 11.46 -3.20 9.91
CA VAL A 90 11.18 -2.14 10.88
C VAL A 90 9.74 -1.67 10.64
N VAL A 91 8.93 -1.62 11.70
CA VAL A 91 7.60 -1.02 11.67
C VAL A 91 7.59 0.18 12.59
N ILE A 92 7.17 1.33 12.08
CA ILE A 92 7.02 2.56 12.86
C ILE A 92 5.53 2.86 12.94
N ARG A 93 5.02 3.09 14.15
CA ARG A 93 3.69 3.67 14.34
C ARG A 93 3.81 5.17 14.50
N HIS A 94 3.04 5.91 13.73
CA HIS A 94 3.06 7.36 13.67
C HIS A 94 1.93 7.97 14.50
N PHE A 95 2.06 9.25 14.84
CA PHE A 95 1.11 9.96 15.71
C PHE A 95 -0.31 10.12 15.12
N ASN A 96 -0.47 9.92 13.81
CA ASN A 96 -1.76 9.91 13.13
C ASN A 96 -2.36 8.50 12.99
N GLY A 97 -1.79 7.47 13.64
CA GLY A 97 -2.29 6.10 13.59
C GLY A 97 -1.81 5.28 12.37
N LEU A 98 -1.09 5.90 11.42
CA LEU A 98 -0.44 5.18 10.33
C LEU A 98 0.71 4.32 10.87
N GLU A 99 0.84 3.11 10.36
CA GLU A 99 2.05 2.31 10.48
C GLU A 99 2.74 2.22 9.12
N THR A 100 4.05 2.46 9.09
CA THR A 100 4.91 2.21 7.93
C THR A 100 5.77 0.99 8.19
N VAL A 101 5.83 0.08 7.21
CA VAL A 101 6.63 -1.15 7.27
C VAL A 101 7.74 -1.06 6.25
N TYR A 102 8.99 -1.13 6.72
CA TYR A 102 10.20 -1.20 5.92
C TYR A 102 10.71 -2.64 5.97
N ALA A 103 10.62 -3.38 4.88
CA ALA A 103 10.98 -4.79 4.82
C ALA A 103 12.20 -5.07 3.96
N HIS A 104 12.70 -6.31 4.07
CA HIS A 104 13.88 -6.83 3.35
C HIS A 104 15.21 -6.18 3.74
N LEU A 105 15.35 -5.64 4.96
CA LEU A 105 16.58 -5.00 5.42
C LEU A 105 17.77 -5.99 5.43
N SER A 106 18.97 -5.45 5.26
CA SER A 106 20.24 -6.16 5.50
C SER A 106 20.77 -5.95 6.92
N ARG A 107 20.46 -4.79 7.55
CA ARG A 107 20.91 -4.43 8.90
C ARG A 107 19.90 -3.49 9.57
N TYR A 108 19.68 -3.66 10.87
CA TYR A 108 18.92 -2.71 11.69
C TYR A 108 19.78 -1.52 12.14
N GLY A 109 19.19 -0.34 12.17
CA GLY A 109 19.76 0.87 12.77
C GLY A 109 19.00 1.36 14.01
N VAL A 110 17.90 0.69 14.35
CA VAL A 110 16.98 0.98 15.46
C VAL A 110 16.52 -0.32 16.10
N LYS A 111 15.93 -0.21 17.29
CA LYS A 111 15.26 -1.29 18.02
C LYS A 111 13.83 -0.89 18.40
N GLU A 112 13.05 -1.84 18.88
CA GLU A 112 11.71 -1.59 19.41
C GLU A 112 11.71 -0.52 20.51
N ASN A 113 10.65 0.26 20.54
CA ASN A 113 10.41 1.42 21.42
C ASN A 113 11.35 2.62 21.21
N ASP A 114 12.27 2.59 20.24
CA ASP A 114 12.99 3.80 19.84
C ASP A 114 12.01 4.85 19.30
N THR A 115 12.11 6.07 19.80
CA THR A 115 11.41 7.23 19.21
C THR A 115 12.21 7.74 18.04
N VAL A 116 11.55 7.96 16.90
CA VAL A 116 12.17 8.41 15.66
C VAL A 116 11.46 9.66 15.16
N VAL A 117 12.22 10.56 14.57
CA VAL A 117 11.70 11.71 13.82
C VAL A 117 11.84 11.42 12.33
N ALA A 118 11.08 12.12 11.50
CA ALA A 118 11.21 12.02 10.05
C ALA A 118 12.67 12.25 9.63
N GLY A 119 13.22 11.34 8.83
CA GLY A 119 14.64 11.32 8.46
C GLY A 119 15.58 10.58 9.40
N SER A 120 15.11 10.06 10.54
CA SER A 120 15.92 9.17 11.40
C SER A 120 16.35 7.93 10.62
N TYR A 121 17.62 7.55 10.76
CA TYR A 121 18.18 6.35 10.14
C TYR A 121 17.57 5.08 10.76
N LEU A 122 17.06 4.19 9.91
CA LEU A 122 16.41 2.94 10.34
C LEU A 122 17.27 1.70 10.14
N GLY A 123 18.29 1.79 9.30
CA GLY A 123 19.10 0.65 8.90
C GLY A 123 19.45 0.65 7.42
N LYS A 124 19.74 -0.53 6.91
CA LYS A 124 20.22 -0.74 5.54
C LYS A 124 19.26 -1.62 4.77
N GLY A 125 18.91 -1.23 3.55
CA GLY A 125 18.13 -2.07 2.65
C GLY A 125 18.92 -3.29 2.15
N GLY A 126 18.21 -4.31 1.68
CA GLY A 126 18.83 -5.56 1.24
C GLY A 126 17.85 -6.50 0.55
N THR A 127 18.00 -7.80 0.83
CA THR A 127 17.25 -8.89 0.16
C THR A 127 16.88 -10.01 1.14
N SER A 128 16.69 -9.71 2.43
CA SER A 128 16.32 -10.73 3.43
C SER A 128 14.86 -11.18 3.29
N GLY A 129 14.51 -12.36 3.82
CA GLY A 129 13.16 -12.90 3.69
C GLY A 129 12.85 -13.39 2.28
N ASN A 130 11.62 -13.16 1.80
CA ASN A 130 11.14 -13.59 0.48
C ASN A 130 11.28 -12.47 -0.57
N ALA A 131 12.49 -11.94 -0.71
CA ALA A 131 12.87 -11.00 -1.75
C ALA A 131 13.55 -11.72 -2.92
N ARG A 132 13.24 -11.35 -4.16
CA ARG A 132 13.87 -11.92 -5.36
C ARG A 132 15.08 -11.13 -5.87
N GLY A 133 15.37 -10.02 -5.21
CA GLY A 133 16.39 -9.05 -5.57
C GLY A 133 16.34 -7.89 -4.60
N SER A 134 17.34 -7.02 -4.66
CA SER A 134 17.46 -5.86 -3.79
C SER A 134 16.34 -4.84 -4.07
N HIS A 135 15.52 -4.55 -3.07
CA HIS A 135 14.47 -3.52 -3.10
C HIS A 135 14.01 -3.19 -1.68
N LEU A 136 13.42 -2.02 -1.49
CA LEU A 136 12.61 -1.72 -0.30
C LEU A 136 11.17 -2.17 -0.57
N HIS A 137 10.67 -3.10 0.21
CA HIS A 137 9.23 -3.35 0.29
C HIS A 137 8.61 -2.46 1.37
N LEU A 138 7.78 -1.51 0.94
CA LEU A 138 7.14 -0.51 1.79
C LEU A 138 5.64 -0.77 1.89
N GLU A 139 5.15 -1.16 3.06
CA GLU A 139 3.71 -1.22 3.34
C GLU A 139 3.27 0.01 4.16
N MET A 140 2.02 0.43 3.96
CA MET A 140 1.34 1.42 4.79
C MET A 140 0.07 0.79 5.31
N THR A 141 -0.09 0.75 6.63
CA THR A 141 -1.24 0.13 7.27
C THR A 141 -1.85 1.09 8.27
N TYR A 142 -3.18 1.20 8.30
CA TYR A 142 -3.89 1.93 9.33
C TYR A 142 -4.72 0.93 10.14
N GLN A 143 -4.48 0.82 11.45
CA GLN A 143 -5.14 -0.18 12.30
C GLN A 143 -5.11 -1.60 11.68
N GLY A 144 -3.95 -1.99 11.12
CA GLY A 144 -3.74 -3.31 10.51
C GLY A 144 -4.32 -3.47 9.11
N ILE A 145 -5.10 -2.50 8.63
CA ILE A 145 -5.68 -2.49 7.28
C ILE A 145 -4.63 -1.95 6.31
N PRO A 146 -4.16 -2.74 5.31
CA PRO A 146 -3.18 -2.29 4.34
C PRO A 146 -3.81 -1.31 3.35
N VAL A 147 -3.23 -0.13 3.24
CA VAL A 147 -3.66 0.93 2.33
C VAL A 147 -2.67 1.01 1.18
N ASN A 148 -3.16 1.19 -0.04
CA ASN A 148 -2.28 1.46 -1.17
C ASN A 148 -1.51 2.78 -0.94
N PRO A 149 -0.16 2.74 -0.80
CA PRO A 149 0.63 3.93 -0.43
C PRO A 149 0.48 5.11 -1.39
N GLU A 150 0.22 4.86 -2.68
CA GLU A 150 0.12 5.92 -3.70
C GLU A 150 -1.10 6.84 -3.51
N TYR A 151 -2.13 6.41 -2.76
CA TYR A 151 -3.25 7.28 -2.38
C TYR A 151 -2.93 8.24 -1.22
N LEU A 152 -1.92 7.92 -0.42
CA LEU A 152 -1.49 8.78 0.69
C LEU A 152 -0.37 9.70 0.23
N LEU A 153 0.57 9.18 -0.56
CA LEU A 153 1.82 9.87 -0.91
C LEU A 153 2.14 9.82 -2.40
N ASN A 154 2.85 10.83 -2.85
CA ASN A 154 3.52 10.85 -4.15
C ASN A 154 4.97 10.36 -4.02
N PHE A 155 5.32 9.30 -4.75
CA PHE A 155 6.64 8.67 -4.73
C PHE A 155 7.60 9.21 -5.82
N ASP A 156 7.34 10.41 -6.34
CA ASP A 156 8.29 11.15 -7.18
C ASP A 156 9.27 11.99 -6.34
N ASN A 157 10.00 12.91 -6.98
CA ASN A 157 10.98 13.76 -6.31
C ASN A 157 10.36 14.86 -5.44
N SER A 158 9.04 15.09 -5.51
CA SER A 158 8.35 16.09 -4.67
C SER A 158 8.18 15.63 -3.22
N ASN A 159 8.16 14.31 -2.97
CA ASN A 159 7.84 13.72 -1.66
C ASN A 159 6.59 14.33 -1.02
N ARG A 160 5.55 14.59 -1.81
CA ARG A 160 4.34 15.25 -1.34
C ARG A 160 3.36 14.24 -0.73
N VAL A 161 2.69 14.63 0.35
CA VAL A 161 1.44 14.00 0.81
C VAL A 161 0.31 14.43 -0.13
N GLN A 162 -0.60 13.53 -0.48
CA GLN A 162 -1.66 13.86 -1.46
C GLN A 162 -2.62 14.95 -0.95
N ALA A 163 -2.95 14.93 0.34
CA ALA A 163 -3.71 15.97 1.05
C ALA A 163 -3.44 15.86 2.56
N ASN A 164 -3.65 16.95 3.31
CA ASN A 164 -3.51 16.94 4.77
C ASN A 164 -4.65 16.16 5.45
N ASP A 165 -5.87 16.22 4.89
CA ASP A 165 -7.02 15.45 5.35
C ASP A 165 -7.38 14.45 4.26
N ILE A 166 -7.38 13.15 4.62
CA ILE A 166 -7.64 12.07 3.68
C ILE A 166 -8.69 11.12 4.26
N TRP A 167 -9.68 10.78 3.44
CA TRP A 167 -10.69 9.78 3.76
C TRP A 167 -10.46 8.50 2.95
N ILE A 168 -9.89 7.49 3.61
CA ILE A 168 -9.56 6.20 3.03
C ILE A 168 -10.85 5.40 2.83
N THR A 169 -11.04 4.88 1.61
CA THR A 169 -12.19 4.03 1.28
C THR A 169 -11.79 2.56 1.26
N LYS A 170 -12.80 1.67 1.33
CA LYS A 170 -12.60 0.22 1.21
C LYS A 170 -11.94 -0.17 -0.11
N ALA A 171 -12.06 0.63 -1.17
CA ALA A 171 -11.41 0.33 -2.44
C ALA A 171 -9.88 0.42 -2.34
N TRP A 172 -9.36 1.38 -1.58
CA TRP A 172 -7.91 1.62 -1.45
C TRP A 172 -7.18 0.54 -0.66
N THR A 173 -7.93 -0.32 0.02
CA THR A 173 -7.43 -1.39 0.89
C THR A 173 -7.58 -2.79 0.27
N ARG A 174 -8.05 -2.85 -0.98
CA ARG A 174 -8.34 -4.09 -1.73
C ARG A 174 -7.33 -4.30 -2.87
N PRO A 175 -6.24 -5.06 -2.65
CA PRO A 175 -5.22 -5.31 -3.68
C PRO A 175 -5.78 -5.88 -4.97
N GLU A 176 -6.88 -6.65 -4.93
CA GLU A 176 -7.53 -7.16 -6.13
C GLU A 176 -8.05 -6.08 -7.07
N LEU A 177 -8.32 -4.86 -6.60
CA LEU A 177 -8.76 -3.74 -7.45
C LEU A 177 -7.60 -3.01 -8.12
N HIS A 178 -6.37 -3.25 -7.65
CA HIS A 178 -5.18 -2.56 -8.13
C HIS A 178 -4.26 -3.47 -8.94
N ASN A 179 -3.41 -2.85 -9.76
CA ASN A 179 -2.48 -3.54 -10.64
C ASN A 179 -1.03 -3.28 -10.19
N SER A 180 -0.27 -4.35 -9.92
CA SER A 180 1.12 -4.21 -9.46
C SER A 180 2.09 -3.64 -10.49
N TYR A 181 1.69 -3.52 -11.75
CA TYR A 181 2.52 -3.03 -12.85
C TYR A 181 2.18 -1.60 -13.27
N ARG A 182 1.01 -1.07 -12.89
CA ARG A 182 0.53 0.23 -13.35
C ARG A 182 -0.12 0.99 -12.19
N GLN A 183 0.23 2.26 -12.06
CA GLN A 183 -0.38 3.16 -11.07
C GLN A 183 -1.89 3.23 -11.27
N SER A 184 -2.61 3.22 -10.15
CA SER A 184 -4.06 3.40 -10.18
C SER A 184 -4.38 4.84 -10.56
N LYS A 185 -5.51 5.08 -11.25
CA LYS A 185 -6.11 6.41 -11.33
C LYS A 185 -6.53 6.82 -9.92
N LEU A 186 -5.73 7.68 -9.31
CA LEU A 186 -5.94 8.14 -7.95
C LEU A 186 -7.05 9.18 -7.93
N GLU A 187 -8.07 8.95 -7.10
CA GLU A 187 -9.09 9.92 -6.73
C GLU A 187 -8.97 10.09 -5.23
N ILE A 188 -8.54 11.27 -4.79
CA ILE A 188 -8.27 11.58 -3.38
C ILE A 188 -9.50 12.29 -2.81
N PHE A 189 -9.92 11.90 -1.61
CA PHE A 189 -11.10 12.46 -0.94
C PHE A 189 -10.65 13.23 0.30
N SER A 190 -10.94 14.53 0.32
CA SER A 190 -10.59 15.40 1.45
C SER A 190 -11.75 15.57 2.44
N THR A 191 -12.98 15.23 2.00
CA THR A 191 -14.19 15.25 2.83
C THR A 191 -14.80 13.85 2.96
N LYS A 192 -15.57 13.65 4.04
CA LYS A 192 -16.26 12.39 4.31
C LYS A 192 -17.32 12.12 3.24
N GLU A 193 -18.00 13.17 2.80
CA GLU A 193 -19.08 13.14 1.82
C GLU A 193 -18.58 12.67 0.47
N GLU A 194 -17.42 13.16 0.01
CA GLU A 194 -16.76 12.71 -1.21
C GLU A 194 -16.42 11.22 -1.17
N ALA A 195 -15.88 10.75 -0.04
CA ALA A 195 -15.52 9.35 0.14
C ALA A 195 -16.76 8.44 0.17
N ILE A 196 -17.83 8.84 0.86
CA ILE A 196 -19.11 8.14 0.86
C ILE A 196 -19.71 8.09 -0.55
N ALA A 197 -19.73 9.23 -1.25
CA ALA A 197 -20.23 9.32 -2.62
C ALA A 197 -19.45 8.39 -3.57
N SER A 198 -18.13 8.28 -3.39
CA SER A 198 -17.31 7.35 -4.17
C SER A 198 -17.63 5.88 -3.91
N MET A 199 -17.93 5.51 -2.66
CA MET A 199 -18.27 4.12 -2.31
C MET A 199 -19.66 3.71 -2.80
N ASN A 200 -20.58 4.65 -2.94
CA ASN A 200 -21.95 4.42 -3.40
C ASN A 200 -22.10 4.52 -4.93
N ARG A 201 -21.00 4.58 -5.70
CA ARG A 201 -21.07 4.67 -7.16
C ARG A 201 -21.66 3.39 -7.74
N PRO A 202 -22.54 3.49 -8.76
CA PRO A 202 -23.12 2.32 -9.40
C PRO A 202 -22.03 1.50 -10.08
N THR A 203 -22.18 0.19 -10.01
CA THR A 203 -21.28 -0.77 -10.64
C THR A 203 -21.19 -0.53 -12.14
N LYS A 204 -19.98 -0.38 -12.67
CA LYS A 204 -19.78 -0.15 -14.11
C LYS A 204 -19.95 -1.47 -14.86
N VAL A 205 -20.74 -1.46 -15.93
CA VAL A 205 -20.91 -2.63 -16.82
C VAL A 205 -20.22 -2.37 -18.15
N TYR A 206 -19.36 -3.29 -18.56
CA TYR A 206 -18.68 -3.30 -19.86
C TYR A 206 -19.24 -4.38 -20.77
N ILE A 207 -19.50 -4.06 -22.03
CA ILE A 207 -19.98 -5.03 -23.03
C ILE A 207 -18.81 -5.46 -23.90
N VAL A 208 -18.51 -6.77 -23.90
CA VAL A 208 -17.40 -7.36 -24.66
C VAL A 208 -17.57 -7.13 -26.16
N LYS A 209 -16.53 -6.60 -26.79
CA LYS A 209 -16.47 -6.32 -28.24
C LYS A 209 -15.55 -7.30 -28.95
N LYS A 210 -15.67 -7.40 -30.28
CA LYS A 210 -14.77 -8.21 -31.11
C LYS A 210 -13.30 -7.84 -30.84
N GLY A 211 -12.46 -8.85 -30.60
CA GLY A 211 -11.03 -8.68 -30.31
C GLY A 211 -10.71 -8.19 -28.88
N ASP A 212 -11.68 -8.17 -27.96
CA ASP A 212 -11.38 -7.92 -26.55
C ASP A 212 -10.71 -9.13 -25.89
N THR A 213 -9.77 -8.80 -25.02
CA THR A 213 -9.16 -9.73 -24.06
C THR A 213 -9.33 -9.15 -22.66
N LEU A 214 -9.28 -9.98 -21.63
CA LEU A 214 -9.31 -9.52 -20.23
C LEU A 214 -8.25 -8.44 -19.97
N SER A 215 -7.04 -8.59 -20.54
CA SER A 215 -5.96 -7.60 -20.43
C SER A 215 -6.31 -6.26 -21.08
N ARG A 216 -6.91 -6.28 -22.28
CA ARG A 216 -7.31 -5.04 -22.98
C ARG A 216 -8.44 -4.32 -22.23
N ILE A 217 -9.42 -5.07 -21.72
CA ILE A 217 -10.53 -4.53 -20.93
C ILE A 217 -10.01 -3.94 -19.61
N SER A 218 -9.14 -4.65 -18.89
CA SER A 218 -8.48 -4.17 -17.66
C SER A 218 -7.70 -2.88 -17.91
N THR A 219 -6.92 -2.82 -19.00
CA THR A 219 -6.15 -1.64 -19.37
C THR A 219 -7.07 -0.43 -19.60
N ARG A 220 -8.11 -0.59 -20.42
CA ARG A 220 -9.06 0.48 -20.78
C ARG A 220 -9.89 1.01 -19.62
N ASN A 221 -10.15 0.16 -18.63
CA ASN A 221 -11.02 0.51 -17.51
C ASN A 221 -10.26 0.86 -16.23
N ASN A 222 -8.92 0.91 -16.28
CA ASN A 222 -8.09 1.16 -15.11
C ASN A 222 -8.42 0.24 -13.90
N THR A 223 -8.66 -1.04 -14.18
CA THR A 223 -8.90 -2.05 -13.14
C THR A 223 -7.90 -3.19 -13.29
N SER A 224 -7.86 -4.12 -12.35
CA SER A 224 -7.02 -5.32 -12.47
C SER A 224 -7.78 -6.46 -13.20
N ILE A 225 -7.05 -7.36 -13.86
CA ILE A 225 -7.65 -8.58 -14.42
C ILE A 225 -8.32 -9.41 -13.32
N THR A 226 -7.73 -9.42 -12.12
CA THR A 226 -8.26 -10.15 -10.97
C THR A 226 -9.60 -9.57 -10.48
N ALA A 227 -9.77 -8.25 -10.49
CA ALA A 227 -11.05 -7.61 -10.16
C ALA A 227 -12.14 -8.03 -11.14
N ILE A 228 -11.85 -7.97 -12.44
CA ILE A 228 -12.78 -8.42 -13.49
C ILE A 228 -13.13 -9.90 -13.29
N CYS A 229 -12.12 -10.75 -13.07
CA CYS A 229 -12.35 -12.18 -12.88
C CYS A 229 -13.20 -12.47 -11.64
N LYS A 230 -12.89 -11.86 -10.49
CA LYS A 230 -13.64 -12.07 -9.25
C LYS A 230 -15.09 -11.60 -9.38
N SER A 231 -15.32 -10.39 -9.88
CA SER A 231 -16.66 -9.79 -9.98
C SER A 231 -17.57 -10.52 -10.97
N ASN A 232 -17.00 -11.28 -11.90
CA ASN A 232 -17.73 -12.00 -12.95
C ASN A 232 -17.61 -13.53 -12.84
N HIS A 233 -17.03 -14.06 -11.76
CA HIS A 233 -16.78 -15.49 -11.56
C HIS A 233 -16.03 -16.15 -12.75
N LEU A 234 -15.09 -15.41 -13.35
CA LEU A 234 -14.28 -15.87 -14.48
C LEU A 234 -12.90 -16.37 -14.01
N LYS A 235 -12.34 -17.30 -14.79
CA LYS A 235 -10.92 -17.66 -14.71
C LYS A 235 -10.10 -16.75 -15.63
N TYR A 236 -8.80 -16.63 -15.37
CA TYR A 236 -7.91 -15.81 -16.19
C TYR A 236 -7.85 -16.26 -17.67
N ASN A 237 -8.18 -17.53 -17.94
CA ASN A 237 -8.22 -18.14 -19.27
C ASN A 237 -9.66 -18.35 -19.78
N SER A 238 -10.67 -17.77 -19.13
CA SER A 238 -12.05 -17.86 -19.60
C SER A 238 -12.21 -17.18 -20.97
N THR A 239 -12.87 -17.88 -21.89
CA THR A 239 -13.23 -17.33 -23.21
C THR A 239 -14.31 -16.27 -23.06
N LEU A 240 -14.03 -15.05 -23.53
CA LEU A 240 -15.01 -13.96 -23.56
C LEU A 240 -15.89 -14.05 -24.81
N ARG A 241 -17.20 -13.87 -24.64
CA ARG A 241 -18.17 -13.87 -25.75
C ARG A 241 -18.55 -12.44 -26.13
N ILE A 242 -18.62 -12.15 -27.43
CA ILE A 242 -19.08 -10.84 -27.91
C ILE A 242 -20.49 -10.57 -27.37
N GLY A 243 -20.74 -9.37 -26.84
CA GLY A 243 -22.00 -9.00 -26.20
C GLY A 243 -22.13 -9.42 -24.73
N GLN A 244 -21.18 -10.20 -24.19
CA GLN A 244 -21.14 -10.54 -22.77
C GLN A 244 -21.00 -9.27 -21.92
N LYS A 245 -21.86 -9.13 -20.90
CA LYS A 245 -21.78 -8.07 -19.91
C LYS A 245 -20.80 -8.47 -18.82
N LEU A 246 -19.85 -7.60 -18.53
CA LEU A 246 -18.88 -7.75 -17.46
C LEU A 246 -19.03 -6.62 -16.45
N ILE A 247 -19.12 -6.95 -15.19
CA ILE A 247 -18.98 -6.03 -14.07
C ILE A 247 -17.52 -5.59 -13.97
N ILE A 248 -17.31 -4.27 -13.91
CA ILE A 248 -16.02 -3.64 -13.74
C ILE A 248 -16.09 -2.79 -12.47
N GLU A 249 -15.26 -3.16 -11.49
CA GLU A 249 -14.98 -2.36 -10.28
C GLU A 249 -13.73 -1.49 -10.50
#